data_AF-X1GS23-F1
#
_entry.id   AF-X1GS23-F1
#
_cell.length_a   1.000
_cell.length_b   1.000
_cell.length_c   1.000
_cell.angle_alpha   90.00
_cell.angle_beta   90.00
_cell.angle_gamma   90.00
#
_symmetry.space_group_name_H-M   'P 1'
#
loop_
_entity.id
_entity.type
_entity.pdbx_description
1 polymer ?
#
loop_
_entity_poly.entity_id
_entity_poly.type
_entity_poly.pdbx_seq_one_letter_code
_entity_poly.pdbx_strand_id
1 'polypeptide(L)'
;MKIIKVNKINFDSNFKEFEILLKESEFYSIDLEYGGLGNNDSYNDSWIDTYDLRHYKRVNTVSNFEIYQMGITLFNKDKTS
;
A
#
# COMPACT_ATOMS: atom_id res chain seq x y z
N MET A 1 10.83 15.55 -6.97
CA MET A 1 10.41 14.25 -6.42
C MET A 1 11.18 13.15 -7.15
N LYS A 2 11.96 12.33 -6.45
CA LYS A 2 12.71 11.20 -7.03
C LYS A 2 11.91 9.92 -6.83
N ILE A 3 11.67 9.17 -7.90
CA ILE A 3 11.01 7.86 -7.84
C ILE A 3 12.06 6.77 -8.02
N ILE A 4 12.09 5.79 -7.12
CA ILE A 4 13.03 4.66 -7.15
C ILE A 4 12.22 3.39 -7.39
N LYS A 5 12.51 2.69 -8.50
CA LYS A 5 11.89 1.39 -8.80
C LYS A 5 12.68 0.28 -8.11
N VAL A 6 12.02 -0.40 -7.19
CA VAL A 6 12.59 -1.54 -6.46
C VAL A 6 12.06 -2.84 -7.04
N ASN A 7 12.96 -3.79 -7.28
CA ASN A 7 12.66 -5.15 -7.71
C ASN A 7 13.55 -6.13 -6.92
N LYS A 8 13.42 -7.43 -7.19
CA LYS A 8 14.17 -8.48 -6.49
C LYS A 8 15.70 -8.28 -6.49
N ILE A 9 16.26 -7.69 -7.55
CA ILE A 9 17.71 -7.56 -7.73
C ILE A 9 18.28 -6.45 -6.84
N ASN A 10 17.54 -5.35 -6.67
CA ASN A 10 18.00 -4.17 -5.94
C ASN A 10 17.28 -3.97 -4.60
N PHE A 11 16.47 -4.93 -4.15
CA PHE A 11 15.69 -4.83 -2.92
C PHE A 11 16.59 -4.57 -1.71
N ASP A 12 17.57 -5.44 -1.45
CA ASP A 12 18.38 -5.38 -0.22
C ASP A 12 19.18 -4.07 -0.07
N SER A 13 19.66 -3.51 -1.19
CA SER A 13 20.40 -2.24 -1.15
C SER A 13 19.48 -1.05 -0.91
N ASN A 14 18.33 -1.00 -1.60
CA ASN A 14 17.36 0.08 -1.43
C ASN A 14 16.61 -0.01 -0.10
N PHE A 15 16.37 -1.21 0.41
CA PHE A 15 15.65 -1.41 1.67
C PHE A 15 16.43 -0.82 2.86
N LYS A 16 17.76 -0.98 2.88
CA LYS A 16 18.60 -0.36 3.93
C LYS A 16 18.56 1.17 3.90
N GLU A 17 18.64 1.77 2.71
CA GLU A 17 18.50 3.22 2.55
C GLU A 17 17.09 3.68 2.95
N PHE A 18 16.08 2.93 2.53
CA PHE A 18 14.68 3.18 2.89
C PHE A 18 14.46 3.14 4.41
N GLU A 19 15.02 2.17 5.14
CA GLU A 19 14.90 2.09 6.60
C GLU A 19 15.48 3.31 7.31
N ILE A 20 16.57 3.88 6.80
CA ILE A 20 17.17 5.10 7.33
C ILE A 20 16.23 6.28 7.07
N LEU A 21 15.80 6.47 5.82
CA LEU A 21 14.91 7.56 5.43
C LEU A 21 13.56 7.50 6.14
N LEU A 22 13.02 6.30 6.37
CA LEU A 22 11.75 6.09 7.06
C LEU A 22 11.82 6.58 8.51
N LYS A 23 12.94 6.35 9.22
CA LYS A 23 13.13 6.82 10.60
C LYS A 23 13.21 8.35 10.70
N GLU A 24 13.68 9.00 9.64
CA GLU A 24 13.78 10.46 9.56
C GLU A 24 12.47 11.11 9.09
N SER A 25 11.54 10.31 8.54
CA SER A 25 10.27 10.80 8.03
C SER A 25 9.27 11.14 9.11
N GLU A 26 8.52 12.22 8.90
CA GLU A 26 7.43 12.60 9.82
C GLU A 26 6.17 11.79 9.54
N PHE A 27 5.89 11.56 8.26
CA PHE A 27 4.80 10.70 7.83
C PHE A 27 5.10 10.08 6.46
N TYR A 28 4.30 9.08 6.11
CA TYR A 28 4.39 8.38 4.85
C TYR A 28 3.01 8.13 4.25
N SER A 29 2.95 8.00 2.93
CA SER A 29 1.77 7.51 2.22
C SER A 29 2.08 6.17 1.58
N ILE A 30 1.14 5.23 1.65
CA ILE A 30 1.24 3.91 1.03
C ILE A 30 0.07 3.75 0.06
N ASP A 31 0.39 3.20 -1.11
CA ASP A 31 -0.59 2.78 -2.10
C ASP A 31 -0.22 1.40 -2.65
N LEU A 32 -1.23 0.58 -2.95
CA LEU A 32 -1.06 -0.82 -3.32
C LEU A 32 -1.81 -1.13 -4.60
N GLU A 33 -1.13 -1.80 -5.53
CA GLU A 33 -1.74 -2.35 -6.73
C GLU A 33 -1.84 -3.88 -6.62
N TYR A 34 -3.03 -4.39 -6.94
CA TYR A 34 -3.38 -5.80 -6.89
C TYR A 34 -3.71 -6.31 -8.29
N GLY A 35 -3.78 -7.63 -8.47
CA GLY A 35 -4.22 -8.25 -9.72
C GLY A 35 -5.67 -8.01 -10.17
N GLY A 36 -6.38 -7.09 -9.52
CA GLY A 36 -7.78 -6.75 -9.75
C GLY A 36 -8.66 -7.01 -8.53
N LEU A 37 -9.92 -6.57 -8.59
CA LEU A 37 -10.98 -7.06 -7.71
C LEU A 37 -11.63 -8.25 -8.42
N GLY A 38 -11.80 -9.37 -7.73
CA GLY A 38 -12.11 -10.65 -8.36
C GLY A 38 -13.34 -10.62 -9.23
N ASN A 39 -13.31 -11.39 -10.32
CA ASN A 39 -14.44 -11.67 -11.20
C ASN A 39 -15.60 -12.42 -10.53
N ASN A 40 -15.64 -12.51 -9.20
CA ASN A 40 -16.79 -13.04 -8.49
C ASN A 40 -17.73 -11.87 -8.17
N ASP A 41 -18.94 -11.94 -8.72
CA ASP A 41 -20.12 -11.09 -8.45
C ASP A 41 -20.54 -11.00 -6.96
N SER A 42 -19.71 -11.49 -6.03
CA SER A 42 -19.99 -11.55 -4.59
C SER A 42 -19.73 -10.25 -3.84
N TYR A 43 -18.95 -9.32 -4.42
CA TYR A 43 -18.81 -7.97 -3.87
C TYR A 43 -19.94 -7.08 -4.41
N ASN A 44 -21.11 -7.19 -3.80
CA ASN A 44 -22.19 -6.20 -3.94
C ASN A 44 -22.26 -5.38 -2.65
N ASP A 45 -21.81 -4.12 -2.74
CA ASP A 45 -22.00 -3.15 -1.67
C ASP A 45 -23.50 -2.86 -1.53
N SER A 46 -24.02 -3.10 -0.33
CA SER A 46 -25.40 -2.78 0.00
C SER A 46 -25.47 -1.56 0.90
N TRP A 47 -26.46 -0.70 0.67
CA TRP A 47 -26.71 0.48 1.50
C TRP A 47 -27.03 0.13 2.97
N ILE A 48 -27.47 -1.11 3.22
CA ILE A 48 -27.73 -1.63 4.56
C ILE A 48 -26.53 -2.35 5.20
N ASP A 49 -25.39 -2.46 4.50
CA ASP A 49 -24.21 -3.11 5.07
C ASP A 49 -23.67 -2.32 6.27
N THR A 50 -23.50 -3.00 7.40
CA THR A 50 -22.78 -2.47 8.56
C THR A 50 -21.29 -2.35 8.26
N TYR A 51 -20.58 -1.55 9.08
CA TYR A 51 -19.11 -1.43 8.98
C TYR A 51 -18.42 -2.80 9.03
N ASP A 52 -18.83 -3.66 9.97
CA ASP A 52 -18.26 -4.99 10.15
C ASP A 52 -18.48 -5.90 8.93
N LEU A 53 -19.67 -5.82 8.33
CA LEU A 53 -19.98 -6.61 7.14
C LEU A 53 -19.15 -6.16 5.93
N ARG A 54 -18.96 -4.85 5.75
CA ARG A 54 -18.07 -4.31 4.71
C ARG A 54 -16.62 -4.73 4.95
N HIS A 55 -16.16 -4.69 6.19
CA HIS A 55 -14.83 -5.16 6.56
C HIS A 55 -14.65 -6.65 6.23
N TYR A 56 -15.60 -7.50 6.62
CA TYR A 56 -15.59 -8.93 6.32
C TYR A 56 -15.55 -9.21 4.81
N LYS A 57 -16.43 -8.56 4.02
CA LYS A 57 -16.43 -8.68 2.56
C LYS A 57 -15.06 -8.28 1.98
N ARG A 58 -14.53 -7.12 2.38
CA ARG A 58 -13.24 -6.62 1.91
C ARG A 58 -12.08 -7.56 2.25
N VAL A 59 -12.01 -8.07 3.48
CA VAL A 59 -10.94 -9.00 3.88
C VAL A 59 -10.97 -10.26 3.02
N ASN A 60 -12.15 -10.86 2.83
CA ASN A 60 -12.29 -12.07 2.00
C ASN A 60 -12.01 -11.81 0.52
N THR A 61 -12.28 -10.61 0.02
CA THR A 61 -11.93 -10.23 -1.36
C THR A 61 -10.42 -10.03 -1.49
N VAL A 62 -9.83 -9.16 -0.67
CA VAL A 62 -8.41 -8.80 -0.75
C VAL A 62 -7.48 -9.99 -0.48
N SER A 63 -7.86 -10.92 0.39
CA SER A 63 -7.05 -12.12 0.69
C SER A 63 -6.81 -13.03 -0.52
N ASN A 64 -7.59 -12.87 -1.59
CA ASN A 64 -7.46 -13.68 -2.81
C ASN A 64 -6.59 -13.01 -3.89
N PHE A 65 -6.07 -11.80 -3.65
CA PHE A 65 -5.23 -11.08 -4.60
C PHE A 65 -3.78 -11.00 -4.13
N GLU A 66 -2.87 -11.33 -5.03
CA GLU A 66 -1.46 -11.01 -4.86
C GLU A 66 -1.25 -9.50 -5.06
N ILE A 67 -0.44 -8.91 -4.18
CA ILE A 67 0.04 -7.53 -4.34
C ILE A 67 1.15 -7.55 -5.37
N TYR A 68 1.00 -6.78 -6.45
CA TYR A 68 1.99 -6.68 -7.51
C TYR A 68 2.88 -5.44 -7.39
N GLN A 69 2.38 -4.38 -6.75
CA GLN A 69 3.17 -3.19 -6.49
C GLN A 69 2.77 -2.54 -5.17
N MET A 70 3.76 -2.02 -4.47
CA MET A 70 3.59 -1.13 -3.34
C MET A 70 4.35 0.17 -3.60
N GLY A 71 3.62 1.28 -3.63
CA GLY A 71 4.17 2.63 -3.65
C GLY A 71 4.28 3.17 -2.23
N ILE A 72 5.46 3.67 -1.86
CA ILE A 72 5.69 4.36 -0.59
C ILE A 72 6.31 5.73 -0.88
N THR A 73 5.72 6.78 -0.32
CA THR A 73 6.31 8.13 -0.32
C THR A 73 6.58 8.57 1.09
N LEU A 74 7.80 9.03 1.36
CA LEU A 74 8.24 9.55 2.64
C LEU A 74 8.22 11.08 2.60
N PHE A 75 7.71 11.70 3.65
CA PHE A 75 7.61 13.15 3.77
C PHE A 75 8.36 13.63 5.00
N ASN A 76 9.23 14.60 4.77
CA ASN A 76 9.96 15.30 5.82
C ASN A 76 9.44 16.72 5.86
N LYS A 77 9.35 17.31 7.04
CA LYS A 77 9.13 18.75 7.17
C LYS A 77 10.33 19.50 6.61
N ASP A 78 10.03 20.52 5.81
CA ASP A 78 11.06 21.45 5.39
C ASP A 78 11.72 22.05 6.65
N LYS A 79 13.03 21.83 6.77
CA LYS A 79 13.86 22.56 7.73
C LYS A 79 13.97 23.98 7.21
N THR A 80 12.96 24.80 7.51
CA THR A 80 13.09 26.25 7.40
C THR A 80 14.09 26.67 8.46
N SER A 81 15.35 26.80 8.04
CA SER A 81 16.43 27.46 8.79
C SER A 81 16.28 28.98 8.71
#